data_AF-A0A3C1K0W9-F1
#
_entry.id   AF-A0A3C1K0W9-F1
#
_cell.length_a   1.000
_cell.length_b   1.000
_cell.length_c   1.000
_cell.angle_alpha   90.00
_cell.angle_beta   90.00
_cell.angle_gamma   90.00
#
_symmetry.space_group_name_H-M   'P 1'
#
loop_
_entity.id
_entity.type
_entity.pdbx_description
1 polymer ?
#
loop_
_entity_poly.entity_id
_entity_poly.type
_entity_poly.pdbx_seq_one_letter_code
_entity_poly.pdbx_strand_id
1 'polypeptide(L)'
;MSIEDKKKDRFLFLQKLYDTTDGNSAYMINMWKLGDELGFDRGKIHNVVDYLIGEGLIEPKALGGGIAITHYGIIEIEEVQSNPDFPTQHFLPMNVIHIENMNNSAIQQGSSYSTQTINFSADKTEDLKKIINEIENIKEQIILDRLMFDELVSEIETLKSQIKSPKPKNIILTESLKTVRSILEGVVGNAATPLIIEMINNMIK
;
A
#
# COMPACT_ATOMS: atom_id res chain seq x y z
N MET A 1 -2.49 -7.76 30.54
CA MET A 1 -1.43 -7.50 29.56
C MET A 1 -0.34 -8.53 29.78
N SER A 2 0.03 -9.29 28.74
CA SER A 2 1.06 -10.32 28.85
C SER A 2 2.45 -9.69 29.01
N ILE A 3 3.45 -10.49 29.38
CA ILE A 3 4.84 -10.01 29.45
C ILE A 3 5.35 -9.64 28.06
N GLU A 4 4.95 -10.38 27.02
CA GLU A 4 5.29 -10.12 25.63
C GLU A 4 4.73 -8.78 25.14
N ASP A 5 3.45 -8.48 25.44
CA ASP A 5 2.83 -7.19 25.12
C ASP A 5 3.59 -6.02 25.76
N LYS A 6 4.00 -6.18 27.02
CA LYS A 6 4.79 -5.16 27.74
C LYS A 6 6.15 -4.95 27.08
N LYS A 7 6.86 -6.03 26.71
CA LYS A 7 8.15 -5.95 26.01
C LYS A 7 8.02 -5.27 24.66
N LYS A 8 6.96 -5.58 23.91
CA LYS A 8 6.64 -4.94 22.63
C LYS A 8 6.38 -3.45 22.80
N ASP A 9 5.55 -3.05 23.75
CA ASP A 9 5.24 -1.63 24.00
C ASP A 9 6.51 -0.83 24.38
N ARG A 10 7.39 -1.43 25.21
CA ARG A 10 8.67 -0.82 25.60
C ARG A 10 9.62 -0.65 24.42
N PHE A 11 9.74 -1.69 23.58
CA PHE A 11 10.54 -1.65 22.37
C PHE A 11 10.05 -0.57 21.41
N LEU A 12 8.75 -0.56 21.10
CA LEU A 12 8.15 0.43 20.20
C LEU A 12 8.40 1.86 20.68
N PHE A 13 8.31 2.09 21.98
CA PHE A 13 8.58 3.40 22.57
C PHE A 13 10.05 3.80 22.43
N LEU A 14 10.98 2.91 22.77
CA LEU A 14 12.42 3.18 22.67
C LEU A 14 12.87 3.34 21.21
N GLN A 15 12.36 2.50 20.30
CA GLN A 15 12.63 2.61 18.86
C GLN A 15 12.14 3.95 18.32
N LYS A 16 10.91 4.35 18.63
CA LYS A 16 10.36 5.63 18.19
C LYS A 16 11.18 6.82 18.75
N LEU A 17 11.68 6.72 19.99
CA LEU A 17 12.58 7.72 20.56
C LEU A 17 13.91 7.77 19.81
N TYR A 18 14.51 6.60 19.51
CA TYR A 18 15.72 6.48 18.71
C TYR A 18 15.55 7.12 17.33
N ASP A 19 14.49 6.76 16.59
CA ASP A 19 14.21 7.27 15.26
C ASP A 19 13.98 8.80 15.27
N THR A 20 13.32 9.32 16.30
CA THR A 20 13.05 10.76 16.44
C THR A 20 14.31 11.57 16.78
N THR A 21 15.27 10.94 17.46
CA THR A 21 16.52 11.58 17.89
C THR A 21 17.70 11.25 16.97
N ASP A 22 17.51 10.39 15.97
CA ASP A 22 18.58 9.81 15.15
C ASP A 22 19.72 9.24 16.01
N GLY A 23 19.35 8.57 17.11
CA GLY A 23 20.31 8.01 18.07
C GLY A 23 21.15 9.04 18.83
N ASN A 24 20.75 10.31 18.89
CA ASN A 24 21.52 11.35 19.57
C ASN A 24 20.97 11.66 20.97
N SER A 25 21.76 11.29 21.99
CA SER A 25 21.44 11.44 23.42
C SER A 25 21.38 12.88 23.94
N ALA A 26 21.84 13.86 23.16
CA ALA A 26 21.73 15.27 23.53
C ALA A 26 20.32 15.84 23.32
N TYR A 27 19.50 15.18 22.50
CA TYR A 27 18.14 15.64 22.24
C TYR A 27 17.17 15.22 23.34
N MET A 28 16.37 16.18 23.78
CA MET A 28 15.28 15.97 24.73
C MET A 28 13.94 15.92 23.99
N ILE A 29 13.19 14.84 24.20
CA ILE A 29 11.86 14.62 23.64
C ILE A 29 10.83 14.57 24.75
N ASN A 30 9.61 15.06 24.48
CA ASN A 30 8.51 14.95 25.42
C ASN A 30 7.87 13.55 25.33
N MET A 31 7.90 12.81 26.44
CA MET A 31 7.40 11.44 26.51
C MET A 31 5.90 11.31 26.20
N TRP A 32 5.12 12.34 26.50
CA TRP A 32 3.68 12.34 26.26
C TRP A 32 3.37 12.45 24.78
N LYS A 33 4.01 13.40 24.10
CA LYS A 33 3.89 13.54 22.65
C LYS A 33 4.30 12.25 21.93
N LEU A 34 5.43 11.66 22.35
CA LEU A 34 5.94 10.42 21.78
C LEU A 34 4.95 9.25 21.96
N GLY A 35 4.39 9.11 23.17
CA GLY A 35 3.40 8.08 23.46
C GLY A 35 2.06 8.29 22.75
N ASP A 36 1.61 9.54 22.62
CA ASP A 36 0.40 9.89 21.89
C ASP A 36 0.52 9.52 20.39
N GLU A 37 1.70 9.72 19.77
CA GLU A 37 1.99 9.27 18.40
C GLU A 37 1.95 7.74 18.23
N LEU A 38 2.22 7.00 19.32
CA LEU A 38 2.11 5.53 19.36
C LEU A 38 0.71 5.04 19.75
N GLY A 39 -0.24 5.95 19.99
CA GLY A 39 -1.59 5.62 20.46
C GLY A 39 -1.64 5.05 21.87
N PHE A 40 -0.64 5.34 22.71
CA PHE A 40 -0.58 4.87 24.09
C PHE A 40 -1.38 5.78 25.02
N ASP A 41 -2.12 5.19 25.96
CA ASP A 41 -2.77 5.96 27.02
C ASP A 41 -1.75 6.45 28.07
N ARG A 42 -2.15 7.45 28.88
CA ARG A 42 -1.28 8.06 29.90
C ARG A 42 -0.74 7.06 30.92
N GLY A 43 -1.51 6.05 31.29
CA GLY A 43 -1.10 5.01 32.23
C GLY A 43 -0.08 4.06 31.59
N LYS A 44 -0.29 3.68 30.33
CA LYS A 44 0.68 2.90 29.56
C LYS A 44 2.00 3.64 29.39
N ILE A 45 1.97 4.93 29.03
CA ILE A 45 3.18 5.76 28.88
C ILE A 45 4.00 5.77 30.16
N HIS A 46 3.38 6.02 31.32
CA HIS A 46 4.08 5.98 32.61
C HIS A 46 4.76 4.64 32.85
N ASN A 47 4.03 3.53 32.71
CA ASN A 47 4.58 2.20 32.96
C ASN A 47 5.75 1.84 32.04
N VAL A 48 5.70 2.29 30.78
CA VAL A 48 6.79 2.07 29.81
C VAL A 48 8.00 2.92 30.18
N VAL A 49 7.80 4.22 30.42
CA VAL A 49 8.87 5.16 30.75
C VAL A 49 9.55 4.78 32.06
N ASP A 50 8.79 4.47 33.12
CA ASP A 50 9.33 4.07 34.42
C ASP A 50 10.23 2.84 34.30
N TYR A 51 9.83 1.87 33.47
CA TYR A 51 10.64 0.69 33.21
C TYR A 51 11.93 1.03 32.46
N LEU A 52 11.84 1.79 31.36
CA LEU A 52 13.00 2.15 30.54
C LEU A 52 14.00 3.03 31.32
N ILE A 53 13.53 3.88 32.23
CA ILE A 53 14.38 4.63 33.17
C ILE A 53 15.04 3.65 34.16
N GLY A 54 14.27 2.72 34.72
CA GLY A 54 14.78 1.72 35.67
C GLY A 54 15.90 0.85 35.10
N GLU A 55 15.82 0.50 33.82
CA GLU A 55 16.86 -0.26 33.10
C GLU A 55 17.98 0.64 32.52
N GLY A 56 17.89 1.97 32.68
CA GLY A 56 18.90 2.92 32.20
C GLY A 56 18.95 3.12 30.67
N LEU A 57 17.89 2.75 29.96
CA LEU A 57 17.78 2.89 28.49
C LEU A 57 17.38 4.31 28.08
N ILE A 58 16.66 5.01 28.96
CA ILE A 58 16.32 6.42 28.82
C ILE A 58 16.62 7.15 30.13
N GLU A 59 16.78 8.46 30.08
CA GLU A 59 17.01 9.29 31.25
C GLU A 59 16.05 10.49 31.29
N PRO A 60 15.53 10.86 32.48
CA PRO A 60 14.71 12.05 32.65
C PRO A 60 15.59 13.30 32.60
N LYS A 61 15.16 14.29 31.82
CA LYS A 61 15.85 15.60 31.70
C LYS A 61 15.03 16.78 32.20
N ALA A 62 13.71 16.63 32.36
CA ALA A 62 12.84 17.69 32.85
C ALA A 62 11.60 17.17 33.59
N LEU A 63 11.14 17.93 34.58
CA LEU A 63 9.94 17.64 35.40
C LEU A 63 8.62 17.59 34.60
N GLY A 64 8.62 18.11 33.37
CA GLY A 64 7.47 18.08 32.44
C GLY A 64 7.36 16.83 31.56
N GLY A 65 8.10 15.76 31.87
CA GLY A 65 8.15 14.53 31.05
C GLY A 65 9.15 14.62 29.89
N GLY A 66 10.19 15.46 30.02
CA GLY A 66 11.29 15.50 29.06
C GLY A 66 12.24 14.33 29.32
N ILE A 67 12.47 13.51 28.30
CA ILE A 67 13.34 12.32 28.35
C ILE A 67 14.37 12.40 27.22
N ALA A 68 15.51 11.74 27.41
CA ALA A 68 16.52 11.52 26.38
C ALA A 68 16.90 10.04 26.34
N ILE A 69 17.30 9.55 25.16
CA ILE A 69 17.83 8.18 25.02
C ILE A 69 19.26 8.15 25.55
N THR A 70 19.63 7.09 26.29
CA THR A 70 21.01 6.91 26.75
C THR A 70 21.85 6.20 25.68
N HIS A 71 23.17 6.24 25.81
CA HIS A 71 24.04 5.42 24.94
C HIS A 71 23.72 3.92 25.04
N TYR A 72 23.31 3.45 26.22
CA TYR A 72 22.91 2.07 26.42
C TYR A 72 21.61 1.73 25.67
N GLY A 73 20.61 2.63 25.71
CA GLY A 73 19.39 2.49 24.92
C GLY A 73 19.64 2.51 23.41
N ILE A 74 20.61 3.29 22.94
CA ILE A 74 21.04 3.32 21.54
C ILE A 74 21.63 1.98 21.12
N ILE A 75 22.62 1.46 21.87
CA ILE A 75 23.25 0.16 21.58
C ILE A 75 22.19 -0.94 21.52
N GLU A 76 21.25 -0.96 22.46
CA GLU A 76 20.25 -2.01 22.49
C GLU A 76 19.33 -2.00 21.26
N ILE A 77 18.96 -0.82 20.74
CA ILE A 77 18.19 -0.72 19.49
C ILE A 77 19.03 -1.15 18.29
N GLU A 78 20.29 -0.72 18.21
CA GLU A 78 21.20 -1.09 17.12
C GLU A 78 21.49 -2.60 17.10
N GLU A 79 21.56 -3.25 18.27
CA GLU A 79 21.72 -4.70 18.39
C GLU A 79 20.51 -5.46 17.83
N VAL A 80 19.28 -5.02 18.16
CA VAL A 80 18.05 -5.60 17.59
C VAL A 80 18.03 -5.43 16.07
N GLN A 81 18.45 -4.27 15.56
CA GLN A 81 18.47 -4.01 14.11
C GLN A 81 19.54 -4.83 13.39
N SER A 82 20.70 -5.04 14.01
CA SER A 82 21.82 -5.80 13.44
C SER A 82 21.61 -7.31 13.51
N ASN A 83 20.89 -7.79 14.53
CA ASN A 83 20.65 -9.22 14.79
C ASN A 83 19.17 -9.50 15.11
N PRO A 84 18.25 -9.30 14.15
CA PRO A 84 16.80 -9.34 14.39
C PRO A 84 16.28 -10.72 14.85
N ASP A 85 16.99 -11.80 14.55
CA ASP A 85 16.59 -13.16 14.92
C ASP A 85 16.90 -13.54 16.38
N PHE A 86 17.65 -12.70 17.10
CA PHE A 86 18.10 -12.98 18.46
C PHE A 86 17.53 -11.96 19.47
N PRO A 87 17.19 -12.39 20.69
CA PRO A 87 16.79 -11.45 21.74
C PRO A 87 17.99 -10.63 22.20
N THR A 88 17.75 -9.37 22.57
CA THR A 88 18.69 -8.60 23.39
C THR A 88 18.40 -8.81 24.87
N GLN A 89 19.07 -8.04 25.73
CA GLN A 89 18.85 -8.11 27.17
C GLN A 89 17.39 -7.85 27.56
N HIS A 90 16.73 -6.86 26.96
CA HIS A 90 15.37 -6.46 27.32
C HIS A 90 14.31 -6.76 26.26
N PHE A 91 14.70 -6.93 24.99
CA PHE A 91 13.77 -7.09 23.87
C PHE A 91 13.78 -8.48 23.23
N LEU A 92 12.66 -8.84 22.62
CA LEU A 92 12.47 -10.09 21.89
C LEU A 92 13.04 -9.95 20.47
N PRO A 93 13.36 -11.06 19.77
CA PRO A 93 13.65 -11.03 18.34
C PRO A 93 12.54 -10.32 17.56
N MET A 94 12.92 -9.52 16.57
CA MET A 94 12.01 -8.66 15.84
C MET A 94 11.93 -9.05 14.36
N ASN A 95 10.73 -9.45 13.92
CA ASN A 95 10.37 -9.46 12.50
C ASN A 95 9.48 -8.23 12.23
N VAL A 96 10.07 -7.16 11.69
CA VAL A 96 9.33 -5.95 11.32
C VAL A 96 9.03 -5.97 9.82
N ILE A 97 7.76 -5.78 9.46
CA ILE A 97 7.37 -5.32 8.13
C ILE A 97 6.83 -3.91 8.29
N HIS A 98 7.57 -2.93 7.80
CA HIS A 98 7.04 -1.58 7.68
C HIS A 98 6.29 -1.47 6.37
N ILE A 99 5.00 -1.13 6.40
CA ILE A 99 4.18 -1.01 5.20
C ILE A 99 3.28 0.23 5.30
N GLU A 100 3.59 1.23 4.49
CA GLU A 100 2.81 2.47 4.44
C GLU A 100 1.54 2.32 3.58
N ASN A 101 1.67 1.71 2.41
CA ASN A 101 0.55 1.43 1.50
C ASN A 101 0.69 0.02 0.90
N MET A 102 -0.38 -0.79 0.96
CA MET A 102 -0.49 -2.06 0.24
C MET A 102 -1.67 -2.03 -0.71
N ASN A 103 -1.40 -2.10 -2.01
CA ASN A 103 -2.41 -2.37 -3.02
C ASN A 103 -1.93 -3.54 -3.86
N ASN A 104 -2.79 -4.54 -4.07
CA ASN A 104 -2.43 -5.74 -4.86
C ASN A 104 -1.06 -6.30 -4.46
N SER A 105 -0.86 -6.52 -3.16
CA SER A 105 0.39 -7.03 -2.61
C SER A 105 0.09 -8.28 -1.81
N ALA A 106 0.98 -9.25 -1.83
CA ALA A 106 1.00 -10.24 -0.77
C ALA A 106 2.40 -10.31 -0.18
N ILE A 107 2.40 -10.48 1.13
CA ILE A 107 3.58 -10.53 1.95
C ILE A 107 3.55 -11.88 2.65
N GLN A 108 4.71 -12.51 2.69
CA GLN A 108 4.93 -13.74 3.44
C GLN A 108 6.18 -13.53 4.28
N GLN A 109 6.04 -13.68 5.60
CA GLN A 109 7.16 -13.61 6.53
C GLN A 109 7.23 -14.87 7.38
N GLY A 110 8.43 -15.44 7.46
CA GLY A 110 8.67 -16.77 8.00
C GLY A 110 8.16 -17.84 7.04
N SER A 111 9.07 -18.60 6.42
CA SER A 111 8.69 -19.68 5.50
C SER A 111 9.46 -20.96 5.80
N SER A 112 8.79 -21.90 6.48
CA SER A 112 9.12 -23.32 6.39
C SER A 112 7.98 -23.99 5.62
N TYR A 113 8.23 -24.39 4.37
CA TYR A 113 7.26 -25.10 3.51
C TYR A 113 5.98 -24.32 3.13
N SER A 114 6.05 -23.00 2.97
CA SER A 114 4.88 -22.20 2.61
C SER A 114 4.89 -21.79 1.14
N THR A 115 3.78 -22.07 0.43
CA THR A 115 3.50 -21.58 -0.93
C THR A 115 2.41 -20.51 -0.87
N GLN A 116 2.69 -19.32 -1.41
CA GLN A 116 1.71 -18.26 -1.57
C GLN A 116 1.33 -18.15 -3.05
N THR A 117 0.03 -18.21 -3.33
CA THR A 117 -0.52 -17.96 -4.68
C THR A 117 -1.42 -16.75 -4.61
N ILE A 118 -1.10 -15.71 -5.39
CA ILE A 118 -1.87 -14.48 -5.47
C ILE A 118 -2.47 -14.39 -6.87
N ASN A 119 -3.78 -14.30 -6.95
CA ASN A 119 -4.48 -14.04 -8.21
C ASN A 119 -4.90 -12.57 -8.22
N PHE A 120 -4.13 -11.72 -8.89
CA PHE A 120 -4.59 -10.36 -9.21
C PHE A 120 -5.56 -10.45 -10.38
N SER A 121 -6.85 -10.56 -10.09
CA SER A 121 -7.86 -10.24 -11.08
C SER A 121 -7.89 -8.73 -11.23
N ALA A 122 -7.22 -8.19 -12.25
CA ALA A 122 -7.59 -6.87 -12.77
C ALA A 122 -9.11 -6.90 -12.99
N ASP A 123 -9.85 -5.95 -12.41
CA ASP A 123 -11.28 -5.89 -12.65
C ASP A 123 -11.50 -5.47 -14.11
N LYS A 124 -11.50 -6.48 -14.99
CA LYS A 124 -11.70 -6.33 -16.44
C LYS A 124 -12.95 -5.52 -16.73
N THR A 125 -13.94 -5.57 -15.83
CA THR A 125 -15.19 -4.80 -15.94
C THR A 125 -14.95 -3.31 -15.82
N GLU A 126 -14.11 -2.87 -14.89
CA GLU A 126 -13.83 -1.46 -14.66
C GLU A 126 -12.98 -0.86 -15.80
N ASP A 127 -11.99 -1.62 -16.27
CA ASP A 127 -11.22 -1.22 -17.44
C ASP A 127 -12.10 -1.16 -18.71
N LEU A 128 -13.03 -2.10 -18.87
CA LEU A 128 -14.01 -2.10 -19.97
C LEU A 128 -14.90 -0.85 -19.94
N LYS A 129 -15.39 -0.46 -18.75
CA LYS A 129 -16.18 0.77 -18.60
C LYS A 129 -15.38 2.02 -18.98
N LYS A 130 -14.11 2.10 -18.58
CA LYS A 130 -13.23 3.22 -18.96
C LYS A 130 -13.08 3.31 -20.47
N ILE A 131 -12.78 2.20 -21.14
CA ILE A 131 -12.67 2.15 -22.61
C ILE A 131 -13.96 2.65 -23.27
N ILE A 132 -15.13 2.15 -22.82
CA ILE A 132 -16.43 2.58 -23.38
C ILE A 132 -16.66 4.07 -23.19
N ASN A 133 -16.39 4.61 -22.00
CA ASN A 133 -16.58 6.03 -21.73
C ASN A 133 -15.67 6.91 -22.60
N GLU A 134 -14.40 6.52 -22.78
CA GLU A 134 -13.47 7.25 -23.65
C GLU A 134 -13.95 7.25 -25.10
N ILE A 135 -14.42 6.10 -25.62
CA ILE A 135 -14.97 6.02 -26.97
C ILE A 135 -16.22 6.90 -27.11
N GLU A 136 -17.13 6.86 -26.14
CA GLU A 136 -18.35 7.69 -26.11
C GLU A 136 -18.04 9.19 -26.14
N ASN A 137 -16.98 9.63 -25.47
CA ASN A 137 -16.56 11.02 -25.47
C ASN A 137 -16.05 11.49 -26.83
N ILE A 138 -15.41 10.60 -27.59
CA ILE A 138 -14.77 10.97 -28.86
C ILE A 138 -15.59 10.63 -30.08
N LYS A 139 -16.61 9.76 -30.00
CA LYS A 139 -17.39 9.28 -31.15
C LYS A 139 -17.98 10.41 -32.00
N GLU A 140 -18.37 11.53 -31.39
CA GLU A 140 -18.95 12.69 -32.10
C GLU A 140 -17.89 13.59 -32.75
N GLN A 141 -16.63 13.49 -32.30
CA GLN A 141 -15.49 14.29 -32.77
C GLN A 141 -14.69 13.58 -33.86
N ILE A 142 -14.89 12.27 -34.01
CA ILE A 142 -14.22 11.46 -35.00
C ILE A 142 -14.93 11.61 -36.36
N ILE A 143 -14.15 11.73 -37.43
CA ILE A 143 -14.64 11.65 -38.81
C ILE A 143 -14.64 10.18 -39.24
N LEU A 144 -15.82 9.56 -39.32
CA LEU A 144 -16.05 8.22 -39.85
C LEU A 144 -17.05 8.27 -41.00
N ASP A 145 -16.99 7.28 -41.89
CA ASP A 145 -18.11 7.06 -42.79
C ASP A 145 -19.34 6.54 -42.01
N ARG A 146 -20.51 6.66 -42.63
CA ARG A 146 -21.77 6.31 -41.97
C ARG A 146 -21.83 4.83 -41.57
N LEU A 147 -21.25 3.94 -42.37
CA LEU A 147 -21.30 2.50 -42.13
C LEU A 147 -20.43 2.12 -40.93
N MET A 148 -19.20 2.63 -40.87
CA MET A 148 -18.26 2.43 -39.76
C MET A 148 -18.76 3.08 -38.47
N PHE A 149 -19.46 4.22 -38.55
CA PHE A 149 -20.07 4.85 -37.39
C PHE A 149 -21.20 3.99 -36.81
N ASP A 150 -22.10 3.50 -37.67
CA ASP A 150 -23.20 2.62 -37.25
C ASP A 150 -22.67 1.30 -36.66
N GLU A 151 -21.59 0.76 -37.24
CA GLU A 151 -20.89 -0.43 -36.74
C GLU A 151 -20.25 -0.17 -35.36
N LEU A 152 -19.54 0.95 -35.18
CA LEU A 152 -18.94 1.34 -33.91
C LEU A 152 -19.99 1.44 -32.80
N VAL A 153 -21.12 2.10 -33.08
CA VAL A 153 -22.22 2.24 -32.11
C VAL A 153 -22.80 0.88 -31.74
N SER A 154 -22.98 -0.02 -32.72
CA SER A 154 -23.48 -1.37 -32.46
C SER A 154 -22.52 -2.16 -31.57
N GLU A 155 -21.22 -2.09 -31.81
CA GLU A 155 -20.21 -2.79 -31.00
C GLU A 155 -20.13 -2.25 -29.56
N ILE A 156 -20.23 -0.92 -29.38
CA ILE A 156 -20.30 -0.30 -28.06
C ILE A 156 -21.51 -0.82 -27.26
N GLU A 157 -22.67 -0.93 -27.90
CA GLU A 157 -23.87 -1.49 -27.23
C GLU A 157 -23.71 -2.98 -26.89
N THR A 158 -23.07 -3.77 -27.76
CA THR A 158 -22.70 -5.16 -27.45
C THR A 158 -21.81 -5.23 -26.22
N LEU A 159 -20.77 -4.38 -26.13
CA LEU A 159 -19.87 -4.32 -24.99
C LEU A 159 -20.60 -3.92 -23.70
N LYS A 160 -21.45 -2.88 -23.73
CA LYS A 160 -22.28 -2.47 -22.59
C LYS A 160 -23.20 -3.59 -22.12
N SER A 161 -23.79 -4.34 -23.05
CA SER A 161 -24.66 -5.48 -22.75
C SER A 161 -23.88 -6.60 -22.05
N GLN A 162 -22.67 -6.92 -22.53
CA GLN A 162 -21.81 -7.92 -21.90
C GLN A 162 -21.39 -7.51 -20.48
N ILE A 163 -21.11 -6.23 -20.23
CA ILE A 163 -20.75 -5.72 -18.89
C ILE A 163 -21.92 -5.88 -17.89
N LYS A 164 -23.16 -5.69 -18.35
CA LYS A 164 -24.36 -5.85 -17.50
C LYS A 164 -24.74 -7.31 -17.27
N SER A 165 -24.18 -8.25 -18.04
CA SER A 165 -24.47 -9.67 -17.90
C SER A 165 -23.86 -10.24 -16.63
N PRO A 166 -24.58 -11.07 -15.86
CA PRO A 166 -24.02 -11.78 -14.70
C PRO A 166 -22.93 -12.80 -15.08
N LYS A 167 -22.85 -13.17 -16.37
CA LYS A 167 -21.78 -14.00 -16.93
C LYS A 167 -21.38 -13.45 -18.31
N PRO A 168 -20.50 -12.44 -18.36
CA PRO A 168 -20.00 -11.88 -19.61
C PRO A 168 -19.30 -12.95 -20.44
N LYS A 169 -19.58 -13.01 -21.73
CA LYS A 169 -18.93 -13.95 -22.64
C LYS A 169 -17.64 -13.31 -23.15
N ASN A 170 -16.50 -13.76 -22.63
CA ASN A 170 -15.18 -13.24 -23.02
C ASN A 170 -14.94 -13.25 -24.54
N ILE A 171 -15.40 -14.29 -25.25
CA ILE A 171 -15.28 -14.36 -26.72
C ILE A 171 -15.97 -13.16 -27.39
N ILE A 172 -17.17 -12.79 -26.93
CA ILE A 172 -17.92 -11.65 -27.48
C ILE A 172 -17.20 -10.34 -27.15
N LEU A 173 -16.75 -10.17 -25.92
CA LEU A 173 -15.98 -8.99 -25.51
C LEU A 173 -14.73 -8.80 -26.37
N THR A 174 -13.94 -9.86 -26.55
CA THR A 174 -12.71 -9.83 -27.33
C THR A 174 -12.94 -9.53 -28.80
N GLU A 175 -13.94 -10.16 -29.44
CA GLU A 175 -14.24 -9.87 -30.85
C GLU A 175 -14.79 -8.45 -31.04
N SER A 176 -15.68 -8.00 -30.16
CA SER A 176 -16.22 -6.63 -30.22
C SER A 176 -15.09 -5.59 -30.06
N LEU A 177 -14.16 -5.81 -29.12
CA LEU A 177 -12.99 -4.94 -28.92
C LEU A 177 -12.05 -4.94 -30.13
N LYS A 178 -11.88 -6.07 -30.83
CA LYS A 178 -11.08 -6.13 -32.07
C LYS A 178 -11.71 -5.32 -33.19
N THR A 179 -13.03 -5.42 -33.35
CA THR A 179 -13.78 -4.61 -34.34
C THR A 179 -13.63 -3.13 -34.04
N VAL A 180 -13.90 -2.72 -32.79
CA VAL A 180 -13.72 -1.34 -32.33
C VAL A 180 -12.29 -0.85 -32.59
N ARG A 181 -11.28 -1.66 -32.27
CA ARG A 181 -9.88 -1.32 -32.54
C ARG A 181 -9.63 -1.08 -34.03
N SER A 182 -10.10 -1.97 -34.89
CA SER A 182 -9.93 -1.85 -36.35
C SER A 182 -10.58 -0.58 -36.91
N ILE A 183 -11.75 -0.20 -36.37
CA ILE A 183 -12.42 1.06 -36.74
C ILE A 183 -11.59 2.26 -36.29
N LEU A 184 -11.12 2.24 -35.04
CA LEU A 184 -10.30 3.31 -34.46
C LEU A 184 -8.92 3.45 -35.14
N GLU A 185 -8.33 2.36 -35.63
CA GLU A 185 -7.09 2.39 -36.42
C GLU A 185 -7.25 3.18 -37.74
N GLY A 186 -8.47 3.25 -38.29
CA GLY A 186 -8.77 4.02 -39.49
C GLY A 186 -9.02 5.51 -39.24
N VAL A 187 -9.10 5.94 -37.97
CA VAL A 187 -9.39 7.33 -37.59
C VAL A 187 -8.13 8.18 -37.62
N VAL A 188 -8.17 9.29 -38.37
CA VAL A 188 -7.08 10.26 -38.46
C VAL A 188 -7.48 11.58 -37.79
N GLY A 189 -6.54 12.21 -37.08
CA GLY A 189 -6.70 13.56 -36.56
C GLY A 189 -7.32 13.68 -35.16
N ASN A 190 -7.51 12.58 -34.43
CA ASN A 190 -7.95 12.57 -33.04
C ASN A 190 -6.82 12.07 -32.11
N ALA A 191 -6.43 12.88 -31.13
CA ALA A 191 -5.29 12.59 -30.24
C ALA A 191 -5.59 11.53 -29.16
N ALA A 192 -6.87 11.28 -28.85
CA ALA A 192 -7.27 10.28 -27.87
C ALA A 192 -7.35 8.86 -28.47
N THR A 193 -7.54 8.75 -29.78
CA THR A 193 -7.67 7.46 -30.46
C THR A 193 -6.49 6.51 -30.25
N PRO A 194 -5.21 6.93 -30.37
CA PRO A 194 -4.07 6.06 -30.10
C PRO A 194 -4.04 5.53 -28.66
N LEU A 195 -4.46 6.34 -27.69
CA LEU A 195 -4.51 5.96 -26.27
C LEU A 195 -5.57 4.87 -26.05
N ILE A 196 -6.74 5.03 -26.66
CA ILE A 196 -7.82 4.04 -26.57
C ILE A 196 -7.40 2.71 -27.23
N ILE A 197 -6.73 2.76 -28.38
CA ILE A 197 -6.19 1.56 -29.04
C ILE A 197 -5.20 0.83 -28.13
N GLU A 198 -4.34 1.56 -27.42
CA GLU A 198 -3.41 0.97 -26.45
C GLU A 198 -4.14 0.30 -25.27
N MET A 199 -5.17 0.95 -24.72
CA MET A 199 -6.01 0.38 -23.66
C MET A 199 -6.69 -0.91 -24.13
N ILE A 200 -7.23 -0.92 -25.35
CA ILE A 200 -7.85 -2.11 -25.95
C ILE A 200 -6.81 -3.24 -26.13
N ASN A 201 -5.61 -2.93 -26.63
CA ASN A 201 -4.56 -3.92 -26.83
C ASN A 201 -4.08 -4.55 -25.52
N ASN A 202 -4.03 -3.79 -24.42
CA ASN A 202 -3.68 -4.33 -23.11
C ASN A 202 -4.76 -5.24 -22.53
N MET A 203 -6.01 -5.09 -22.97
CA MET A 203 -7.14 -5.91 -22.53
C MET A 203 -7.34 -7.21 -23.34
N ILE A 204 -6.94 -7.22 -24.61
CA ILE A 204 -7.04 -8.39 -25.49
C ILE A 204 -5.88 -9.39 -25.30
N LYS A 205 -4.77 -8.96 -24.66
CA LYS A 205 -3.65 -9.85 -24.26
C LYS A 205 -4.08 -10.90 -23.24
#